data_AF-A0A814Z722-F1
#
_entry.id   AF-A0A814Z722-F1
#
_cell.length_a   1.000
_cell.length_b   1.000
_cell.length_c   1.000
_cell.angle_alpha   90.00
_cell.angle_beta   90.00
_cell.angle_gamma   90.00
#
_symmetry.space_group_name_H-M   'P 1'
#
loop_
_entity.id
_entity.type
_entity.pdbx_description
1 polymer ?
#
loop_
_entity_poly.entity_id
_entity_poly.type
_entity_poly.pdbx_seq_one_letter_code
_entity_poly.pdbx_strand_id
1 'polypeptide(L)'
;MNSTKCSSSNNNDKYNCIIIRARGTNERSLTDIQSICSHLEPITLKSYGCEISEKRELISKFGMHDDLCETGKFYDHEDTSNWYYYVYGRSTQKKQTNGQIMNFIASRLLGHSVYDDIAIIRSGPTTSTFEPWLSIEKLAQTVLYYETHDPQTIFAERERKRFFEKMGIQDQKNIPAFATGFNF
;
A
#
# COMPACT_ATOMS: atom_id res chain seq x y z
N MET A 1 -18.49 -20.46 -2.18
CA MET A 1 -17.18 -19.82 -2.29
C MET A 1 -16.53 -19.89 -0.92
N ASN A 2 -15.52 -20.75 -0.77
CA ASN A 2 -14.85 -20.97 0.52
C ASN A 2 -13.77 -19.89 0.68
N SER A 3 -13.88 -19.01 1.68
CA SER A 3 -12.81 -18.09 2.05
C SER A 3 -11.70 -18.89 2.74
N THR A 4 -10.59 -19.10 2.04
CA THR A 4 -9.39 -19.70 2.62
C THR A 4 -8.64 -18.61 3.38
N LYS A 5 -8.78 -18.61 4.71
CA LYS A 5 -8.14 -17.63 5.60
C LYS A 5 -6.63 -17.67 5.49
N CYS A 6 -6.01 -16.49 5.46
CA CYS A 6 -4.57 -16.36 5.63
C CYS A 6 -4.16 -16.93 6.99
N SER A 7 -3.19 -17.85 6.98
CA SER A 7 -2.67 -18.45 8.20
C SER A 7 -1.82 -17.43 8.93
N SER A 8 -2.40 -16.70 9.87
CA SER A 8 -1.66 -15.90 10.85
C SER A 8 -2.26 -16.11 12.23
N SER A 9 -1.36 -16.26 13.20
CA SER A 9 -1.60 -16.50 14.62
C SER A 9 -2.71 -15.64 15.21
N ASN A 10 -3.56 -16.25 16.06
CA ASN A 10 -4.55 -15.66 16.96
C ASN A 10 -5.24 -14.36 16.51
N ASN A 11 -6.56 -14.43 16.26
CA ASN A 11 -7.49 -13.37 15.84
C ASN A 11 -7.50 -12.04 16.66
N ASN A 12 -6.56 -11.79 17.58
CA ASN A 12 -6.52 -10.60 18.44
C ASN A 12 -5.27 -9.72 18.29
N ASP A 13 -4.28 -10.11 17.50
CA ASP A 13 -3.07 -9.29 17.37
C ASP A 13 -3.31 -8.11 16.41
N LYS A 14 -3.40 -6.91 16.97
CA LYS A 14 -3.55 -5.65 16.25
C LYS A 14 -2.19 -5.15 15.76
N TYR A 15 -2.05 -5.01 14.45
CA TYR A 15 -0.87 -4.43 13.79
C TYR A 15 -1.28 -3.23 12.95
N ASN A 16 -0.40 -2.22 12.88
CA ASN A 16 -0.62 -0.97 12.15
C ASN A 16 0.38 -0.80 10.98
N CYS A 17 1.23 -1.80 10.77
CA CYS A 17 2.17 -1.86 9.66
C CYS A 17 2.27 -3.30 9.14
N ILE A 18 2.46 -3.46 7.84
CA ILE A 18 2.77 -4.75 7.19
C ILE A 18 4.05 -4.58 6.39
N ILE A 19 5.02 -5.46 6.59
CA ILE A 19 6.17 -5.58 5.68
C ILE A 19 5.80 -6.55 4.55
N ILE A 20 5.98 -6.12 3.30
CA ILE A 20 5.90 -7.02 2.14
C ILE A 20 7.30 -7.49 1.80
N ARG A 21 7.55 -8.78 2.00
CA ARG A 21 8.86 -9.39 1.76
C ARG A 21 9.10 -9.69 0.28
N ALA A 22 10.21 -9.18 -0.27
CA ALA A 22 10.70 -9.52 -1.60
C ALA A 22 11.40 -10.89 -1.56
N ARG A 23 10.75 -11.96 -2.07
CA ARG A 23 11.28 -13.33 -1.95
C ARG A 23 11.81 -13.96 -3.24
N GLY A 24 12.08 -13.17 -4.28
CA GLY A 24 12.54 -13.70 -5.57
C GLY A 24 11.53 -14.65 -6.23
N THR A 25 10.29 -14.65 -5.74
CA THR A 25 9.16 -15.35 -6.35
C THR A 25 8.87 -14.70 -7.69
N ASN A 26 8.42 -15.51 -8.66
CA ASN A 26 7.91 -14.95 -9.91
C ASN A 26 6.47 -14.47 -9.71
N GLU A 27 6.04 -13.49 -10.50
CA GLU A 27 4.67 -12.95 -10.47
C GLU A 27 3.59 -14.04 -10.60
N ARG A 28 3.87 -15.05 -11.42
CA ARG A 28 2.95 -16.15 -11.72
C ARG A 28 2.64 -17.03 -10.51
N SER A 29 3.39 -16.91 -9.41
CA SER A 29 3.14 -17.63 -8.17
C SER A 29 2.17 -16.90 -7.23
N LEU A 30 1.74 -15.67 -7.58
CA LEU A 30 0.87 -14.81 -6.75
C LEU A 30 -0.57 -14.84 -7.24
N THR A 31 -1.16 -16.04 -7.31
CA THR A 31 -2.48 -16.28 -7.92
C THR A 31 -3.62 -16.33 -6.93
N ASP A 32 -3.32 -16.46 -5.63
CA ASP A 32 -4.34 -16.60 -4.59
C ASP A 32 -3.94 -15.91 -3.29
N ILE A 33 -4.94 -15.69 -2.44
CA ILE A 33 -4.80 -15.01 -1.15
C ILE A 33 -3.71 -15.64 -0.27
N GLN A 34 -3.62 -16.98 -0.22
CA GLN A 34 -2.67 -17.66 0.64
C GLN A 34 -1.23 -17.47 0.15
N SER A 35 -1.01 -17.56 -1.17
CA SER A 35 0.28 -17.28 -1.79
C SER A 35 0.76 -15.87 -1.46
N ILE A 36 -0.12 -14.86 -1.58
CA ILE A 36 0.18 -13.46 -1.28
C ILE A 36 0.48 -13.28 0.22
N CYS A 37 -0.38 -13.84 1.08
CA CYS A 37 -0.23 -13.73 2.54
C CYS A 37 1.09 -14.30 3.06
N SER A 38 1.68 -15.28 2.37
CA SER A 38 2.99 -15.80 2.75
C SER A 38 4.12 -14.76 2.69
N HIS A 39 3.93 -13.65 1.96
CA HIS A 39 4.85 -12.52 1.83
C HIS A 39 4.57 -11.36 2.80
N LEU A 40 3.44 -11.40 3.50
CA LEU A 40 2.97 -10.32 4.35
C LEU A 40 3.36 -10.60 5.80
N GLU A 41 4.16 -9.73 6.37
CA GLU A 41 4.59 -9.82 7.77
C GLU A 41 3.94 -8.70 8.60
N PRO A 42 2.96 -9.01 9.46
CA PRO A 42 2.32 -8.01 10.30
C PRO A 42 3.26 -7.57 11.42
N ILE A 43 3.39 -6.26 11.61
CA ILE A 43 4.18 -5.68 12.70
C ILE A 43 3.45 -4.49 13.35
N THR A 44 3.76 -4.25 14.62
CA THR A 44 3.19 -3.12 15.37
C THR A 44 4.26 -2.07 15.61
N LEU A 45 4.13 -0.94 14.91
CA LEU A 45 4.95 0.25 15.14
C LEU A 45 4.45 0.96 16.39
N LYS A 46 5.37 1.20 17.34
CA LYS A 46 5.10 2.04 18.52
C LYS A 46 5.03 3.51 18.15
N SER A 47 5.70 3.89 17.06
CA SER A 47 5.87 5.27 16.62
C SER A 47 4.86 5.72 15.56
N TYR A 48 3.80 4.93 15.36
CA TYR A 48 2.79 5.18 14.34
C TYR A 48 2.17 6.59 14.44
N GLY A 49 2.00 7.26 13.31
CA GLY A 49 1.51 8.63 13.19
C GLY A 49 2.61 9.71 13.14
N CYS A 50 3.88 9.33 13.27
CA CYS A 50 5.01 10.24 13.14
C CYS A 50 6.03 9.69 12.14
N GLU A 51 5.98 10.16 10.89
CA GLU A 51 6.79 9.64 9.77
C GLU A 51 8.28 9.47 10.12
N ILE A 52 8.91 10.49 10.72
CA ILE A 52 10.32 10.44 11.08
C ILE A 52 10.60 9.30 12.08
N SER A 53 9.71 9.11 13.07
CA SER A 53 9.87 8.10 14.11
C SER A 53 9.51 6.71 13.60
N GLU A 54 8.50 6.59 12.74
CA GLU A 54 8.16 5.35 12.03
C GLU A 54 9.35 4.84 11.21
N LYS A 55 9.94 5.71 10.38
CA LYS A 55 11.12 5.35 9.57
C LYS A 55 12.29 4.89 10.42
N ARG A 56 12.59 5.60 11.52
CA ARG A 56 13.64 5.19 12.47
C ARG A 56 13.36 3.83 13.10
N GLU A 57 12.12 3.56 13.47
CA GLU A 57 11.71 2.28 14.03
C GLU A 57 11.83 1.14 13.01
N LEU A 58 11.39 1.37 11.77
CA LEU A 58 11.51 0.43 10.65
C LEU A 58 12.97 0.07 10.35
N ILE A 59 13.87 1.05 10.31
CA ILE A 59 15.31 0.83 10.11
C ILE A 59 15.90 0.07 11.29
N SER A 60 15.75 0.61 12.51
CA SER A 60 16.47 0.10 13.69
C SER A 60 15.97 -1.24 14.21
N LYS A 61 14.68 -1.55 14.10
CA LYS A 61 14.09 -2.77 14.67
C LYS A 61 13.76 -3.84 13.65
N PHE A 62 13.45 -3.44 12.42
CA PHE A 62 13.00 -4.36 11.38
C PHE A 62 14.00 -4.48 10.22
N GLY A 63 15.15 -3.81 10.33
CA GLY A 63 16.26 -3.95 9.38
C GLY A 63 15.97 -3.36 8.00
N MET A 64 15.03 -2.42 7.90
CA MET A 64 14.79 -1.72 6.64
C MET A 64 15.97 -0.82 6.27
N HIS A 65 16.07 -0.46 5.00
CA HIS A 65 17.19 0.31 4.48
C HIS A 65 17.31 1.70 5.09
N ASP A 66 18.54 2.17 5.32
CA ASP A 66 18.82 3.51 5.88
C ASP A 66 18.29 4.67 5.01
N ASP A 67 18.05 4.43 3.73
CA ASP A 67 17.52 5.38 2.76
C ASP A 67 16.01 5.20 2.48
N LEU A 68 15.28 4.70 3.46
CA LEU A 68 13.82 4.57 3.43
C LEU A 68 13.17 5.91 3.09
N CYS A 69 12.24 5.93 2.14
CA CYS A 69 11.44 7.10 1.78
C CYS A 69 10.02 6.69 1.37
N GLU A 70 9.18 7.67 1.07
CA GLU A 70 7.92 7.41 0.37
C GLU A 70 8.24 6.79 -1.00
N THR A 71 7.68 5.61 -1.27
CA THR A 71 7.79 4.93 -2.58
C THR A 71 6.47 4.99 -3.34
N GLY A 72 5.34 5.18 -2.65
CA GLY A 72 4.06 5.37 -3.30
C GLY A 72 2.87 5.31 -2.35
N LYS A 73 1.69 5.42 -2.94
CA LYS A 73 0.39 5.36 -2.27
C LYS A 73 -0.58 4.57 -3.14
N PHE A 74 -1.49 3.82 -2.52
CA PHE A 74 -2.56 3.13 -3.23
C PHE A 74 -3.79 2.98 -2.34
N TYR A 75 -4.98 2.88 -2.94
CA TYR A 75 -6.24 2.67 -2.21
C TYR A 75 -6.51 1.18 -2.06
N ASP A 76 -7.34 0.80 -1.07
CA ASP A 76 -7.78 -0.59 -0.97
C ASP A 76 -8.76 -0.96 -2.12
N HIS A 77 -9.09 -2.24 -2.20
CA HIS A 77 -10.06 -2.74 -3.17
C HIS A 77 -11.52 -2.37 -2.85
N GLU A 78 -11.78 -1.86 -1.65
CA GLU A 78 -13.11 -1.38 -1.26
C GLU A 78 -13.29 0.06 -1.76
N ASP A 79 -14.54 0.53 -1.87
CA ASP A 79 -14.83 1.87 -2.39
C ASP A 79 -14.50 3.02 -1.40
N THR A 80 -13.38 2.90 -0.68
CA THR A 80 -12.92 3.87 0.32
C THR A 80 -12.12 5.02 -0.30
N SER A 81 -12.42 6.27 0.07
CA SER A 81 -11.70 7.48 -0.38
C SER A 81 -11.08 8.27 0.78
N ASN A 82 -11.34 7.87 2.03
CA ASN A 82 -10.96 8.63 3.22
C ASN A 82 -9.53 8.34 3.70
N TRP A 83 -8.95 7.21 3.32
CA TRP A 83 -7.59 6.80 3.68
C TRP A 83 -6.98 6.01 2.52
N TYR A 84 -5.66 5.89 2.52
CA TYR A 84 -4.90 5.10 1.56
C TYR A 84 -3.78 4.34 2.28
N TYR A 85 -3.22 3.35 1.61
CA TYR A 85 -1.97 2.72 2.02
C TYR A 85 -0.81 3.64 1.63
N TYR A 86 0.06 3.94 2.60
CA TYR A 86 1.30 4.67 2.39
C TYR A 86 2.47 3.69 2.43
N VAL A 87 3.34 3.77 1.44
CA VAL A 87 4.41 2.80 1.23
C VAL A 87 5.76 3.43 1.53
N TYR A 88 6.45 2.86 2.51
CA TYR A 88 7.86 3.08 2.75
C TYR A 88 8.67 2.03 1.99
N GLY A 89 9.63 2.49 1.20
CA GLY A 89 10.55 1.62 0.48
C GLY A 89 11.86 2.33 0.21
N ARG A 90 12.74 1.65 -0.52
CA ARG A 90 14.02 2.23 -0.89
C ARG A 90 13.85 3.35 -1.90
N SER A 91 14.64 4.41 -1.79
CA SER A 91 14.60 5.52 -2.74
C SER A 91 14.88 5.07 -4.17
N THR A 92 13.91 5.30 -5.05
CA THR A 92 14.00 5.04 -6.50
C THR A 92 14.99 5.96 -7.20
N GLN A 93 15.43 7.04 -6.55
CA GLN A 93 16.41 7.99 -7.08
C GLN A 93 17.84 7.43 -7.05
N LYS A 94 18.11 6.41 -6.25
CA LYS A 94 19.41 5.74 -6.27
C LYS A 94 19.45 4.71 -7.40
N LYS A 95 20.59 4.63 -8.09
CA LYS A 95 20.82 3.60 -9.11
C LYS A 95 20.56 2.22 -8.50
N GLN A 96 19.78 1.42 -9.23
CA GLN A 96 19.61 0.02 -8.90
C GLN A 96 20.99 -0.64 -8.80
N THR A 97 21.21 -1.35 -7.70
CA THR A 97 22.46 -2.08 -7.47
C THR A 97 22.27 -3.54 -7.83
N ASN A 98 23.33 -4.19 -8.32
CA ASN A 98 23.33 -5.64 -8.51
C ASN A 98 22.92 -6.33 -7.20
N GLY A 99 21.91 -7.21 -7.25
CA GLY A 99 21.43 -8.00 -6.11
C GLY A 99 20.06 -7.59 -5.53
N GLN A 100 19.43 -6.52 -6.03
CA GLN A 100 18.07 -6.17 -5.61
C GLN A 100 17.04 -7.16 -6.14
N ILE A 101 16.09 -7.53 -5.28
CA ILE A 101 15.05 -8.49 -5.60
C ILE A 101 13.77 -7.73 -5.88
N MET A 102 13.17 -7.94 -7.06
CA MET A 102 11.91 -7.28 -7.37
C MET A 102 10.79 -7.76 -6.45
N ASN A 103 10.06 -6.82 -5.89
CA ASN A 103 8.90 -7.05 -5.06
C ASN A 103 7.65 -6.99 -5.94
N PHE A 104 7.25 -8.14 -6.49
CA PHE A 104 6.13 -8.23 -7.43
C PHE A 104 4.81 -7.74 -6.83
N ILE A 105 4.56 -8.02 -5.54
CA ILE A 105 3.36 -7.55 -4.86
C ILE A 105 3.36 -6.02 -4.79
N ALA A 106 4.46 -5.42 -4.32
CA ALA A 106 4.59 -3.96 -4.26
C ALA A 106 4.49 -3.31 -5.64
N SER A 107 5.13 -3.93 -6.65
CA SER A 107 5.13 -3.41 -8.02
C SER A 107 3.73 -3.41 -8.62
N ARG A 108 2.94 -4.46 -8.36
CA ARG A 108 1.53 -4.54 -8.76
C ARG A 108 0.69 -3.46 -8.08
N LEU A 109 0.86 -3.26 -6.77
CA LEU A 109 0.11 -2.26 -6.01
C LEU A 109 0.40 -0.82 -6.46
N LEU A 110 1.63 -0.54 -6.90
CA LEU A 110 2.07 0.82 -7.26
C LEU A 110 2.10 1.10 -8.77
N GLY A 111 1.98 0.08 -9.61
CA GLY A 111 1.98 0.22 -11.08
C GLY A 111 3.34 0.54 -11.69
N HIS A 112 4.42 0.35 -10.93
CA HIS A 112 5.80 0.51 -11.41
C HIS A 112 6.72 -0.49 -10.71
N SER A 113 7.94 -0.69 -11.22
CA SER A 113 8.89 -1.62 -10.61
C SER A 113 9.31 -1.14 -9.21
N VAL A 114 9.18 -2.02 -8.22
CA VAL A 114 9.57 -1.84 -6.82
C VAL A 114 10.45 -3.01 -6.41
N TYR A 115 11.49 -2.74 -5.63
CA TYR A 115 12.49 -3.72 -5.23
C TYR A 115 12.66 -3.72 -3.72
N ASP A 116 13.20 -4.84 -3.24
CA ASP A 116 13.48 -5.11 -1.83
C ASP A 116 12.20 -5.09 -0.97
N ASP A 117 12.37 -5.23 0.34
CA ASP A 117 11.24 -5.21 1.27
C ASP A 117 10.66 -3.80 1.37
N ILE A 118 9.33 -3.71 1.41
CA ILE A 118 8.62 -2.46 1.68
C ILE A 118 7.80 -2.58 2.96
N ALA A 119 7.55 -1.45 3.61
CA ALA A 119 6.61 -1.35 4.71
C ALA A 119 5.39 -0.54 4.28
N ILE A 120 4.23 -0.98 4.73
CA ILE A 120 2.95 -0.38 4.40
C ILE A 120 2.23 -0.03 5.69
N ILE A 121 1.72 1.20 5.75
CA ILE A 121 0.87 1.68 6.83
C ILE A 121 -0.42 2.26 6.26
N ARG A 122 -1.47 2.40 7.07
CA ARG A 122 -2.58 3.30 6.72
C ARG A 122 -2.18 4.74 6.93
N SER A 123 -2.57 5.60 6.01
CA SER A 123 -2.42 7.05 6.11
C SER A 123 -3.59 7.73 5.41
N GLY A 124 -3.68 9.04 5.56
CA GLY A 124 -4.71 9.83 4.90
C GLY A 124 -4.49 11.32 5.15
N PRO A 125 -5.35 12.16 4.55
CA PRO A 125 -5.40 13.58 4.88
C PRO A 125 -5.54 13.82 6.39
N THR A 126 -5.01 14.94 6.88
CA THR A 126 -5.06 15.31 8.31
C THR A 126 -6.47 15.33 8.90
N THR A 127 -7.50 15.52 8.06
CA THR A 127 -8.91 15.57 8.47
C THR A 127 -9.61 14.21 8.46
N SER A 128 -8.94 13.15 7.99
CA SER A 128 -9.55 11.83 7.85
C SER A 128 -9.54 11.06 9.17
N THR A 129 -10.62 10.34 9.43
CA THR A 129 -10.74 9.42 10.57
C THR A 129 -10.79 7.98 10.05
N PHE A 130 -9.84 7.15 10.47
CA PHE A 130 -9.79 5.73 10.13
C PHE A 130 -9.10 4.96 11.25
N GLU A 131 -9.44 3.67 11.38
CA GLU A 131 -8.74 2.78 12.30
C GLU A 131 -7.32 2.52 11.80
N PRO A 132 -6.29 2.59 12.67
CA PRO A 132 -4.90 2.39 12.27
C PRO A 132 -4.59 0.91 11.98
N TRP A 133 -5.48 0.00 12.36
CA TRP A 133 -5.25 -1.44 12.30
C TRP A 133 -5.42 -2.00 10.89
N LEU A 134 -4.44 -2.78 10.47
CA LEU A 134 -4.40 -3.42 9.16
C LEU A 134 -4.99 -4.83 9.18
N SER A 135 -5.41 -5.29 8.00
CA SER A 135 -5.80 -6.67 7.76
C SER A 135 -4.99 -7.23 6.58
N ILE A 136 -4.27 -8.31 6.85
CA ILE A 136 -3.50 -9.09 5.88
C ILE A 136 -4.43 -9.62 4.78
N GLU A 137 -5.59 -10.15 5.14
CA GLU A 137 -6.56 -10.67 4.18
C GLU A 137 -7.06 -9.57 3.25
N LYS A 138 -7.40 -8.38 3.80
CA LYS A 138 -7.81 -7.23 2.99
C LYS A 138 -6.69 -6.72 2.08
N LEU A 139 -5.45 -6.70 2.57
CA LEU A 139 -4.30 -6.32 1.74
C LEU A 139 -4.10 -7.34 0.62
N ALA A 140 -4.22 -8.64 0.89
CA ALA A 140 -4.12 -9.68 -0.13
C ALA A 140 -5.23 -9.59 -1.19
N GLN A 141 -6.47 -9.31 -0.78
CA GLN A 141 -7.58 -9.01 -1.70
C GLN A 141 -7.28 -7.77 -2.55
N THR A 142 -6.67 -6.75 -1.96
CA THR A 142 -6.23 -5.54 -2.67
C THR A 142 -5.16 -5.86 -3.72
N VAL A 143 -4.21 -6.74 -3.42
CA VAL A 143 -3.21 -7.18 -4.39
C VAL A 143 -3.85 -7.90 -5.59
N LEU A 144 -4.85 -8.76 -5.36
CA LEU A 144 -5.59 -9.42 -6.44
C LEU A 144 -6.44 -8.44 -7.25
N TYR A 145 -7.03 -7.43 -6.59
CA TYR A 145 -7.80 -6.39 -7.26
C TYR A 145 -6.97 -5.64 -8.32
N TYR A 146 -5.74 -5.23 -7.97
CA TYR A 146 -4.82 -4.55 -8.88
C TYR A 146 -4.19 -5.47 -9.95
N GLU A 147 -4.55 -6.75 -10.01
CA GLU A 147 -4.20 -7.60 -11.17
C GLU A 147 -5.00 -7.20 -12.42
N THR A 148 -6.21 -6.69 -12.23
CA THR A 148 -7.15 -6.33 -13.32
C THR A 148 -7.51 -4.85 -13.35
N HIS A 149 -7.03 -4.07 -12.37
CA HIS A 149 -7.27 -2.64 -12.25
C HIS A 149 -5.94 -1.90 -12.26
N ASP A 150 -5.83 -0.86 -13.10
CA ASP A 150 -4.64 -0.05 -13.18
C ASP A 150 -4.47 0.84 -11.92
N PRO A 151 -3.36 0.72 -11.17
CA PRO A 151 -3.15 1.50 -9.94
C PRO A 151 -3.24 3.01 -10.12
N GLN A 152 -2.73 3.53 -11.23
CA GLN A 152 -2.71 4.97 -11.50
C GLN A 152 -4.13 5.51 -11.75
N THR A 153 -4.91 4.78 -12.54
CA THR A 153 -6.32 5.09 -12.82
C THR A 153 -7.13 5.10 -11.53
N ILE A 154 -7.04 4.03 -10.72
CA ILE A 154 -7.77 3.94 -9.45
C ILE A 154 -7.35 5.07 -8.52
N PHE A 155 -6.05 5.33 -8.38
CA PHE A 155 -5.58 6.42 -7.52
C PHE A 155 -6.13 7.78 -7.96
N ALA A 156 -6.09 8.08 -9.26
CA ALA A 156 -6.63 9.32 -9.80
C ALA A 156 -8.14 9.46 -9.57
N GLU A 157 -8.91 8.40 -9.79
CA GLU A 157 -10.36 8.39 -9.54
C GLU A 157 -10.69 8.63 -8.07
N ARG A 158 -9.95 7.97 -7.16
CA ARG A 158 -10.12 8.06 -5.70
C ARG A 158 -9.77 9.44 -5.17
N GLU A 159 -8.64 10.00 -5.61
CA GLU A 159 -8.21 11.36 -5.27
C GLU A 159 -9.21 12.39 -5.77
N ARG A 160 -9.72 12.21 -7.00
CA ARG A 160 -10.75 13.07 -7.57
C ARG A 160 -12.04 13.01 -6.76
N LYS A 161 -12.52 11.80 -6.41
CA LYS A 161 -13.71 11.59 -5.56
C LYS A 161 -13.54 12.31 -4.22
N ARG A 162 -12.41 12.11 -3.55
CA ARG A 162 -12.08 12.75 -2.27
C ARG A 162 -12.05 14.27 -2.36
N PHE A 163 -11.46 14.81 -3.42
CA PHE A 163 -11.42 16.25 -3.65
C PHE A 163 -12.82 16.83 -3.78
N PHE A 164 -13.70 16.21 -4.58
CA PHE A 164 -15.08 16.68 -4.74
C PHE A 164 -15.91 16.56 -3.46
N GLU A 165 -15.76 15.46 -2.71
CA GLU A 165 -16.39 15.28 -1.40
C GLU A 165 -16.00 16.41 -0.44
N LYS A 166 -14.71 16.77 -0.39
CA LYS A 166 -14.22 17.90 0.42
C LYS A 166 -14.80 19.24 -0.01
N MET A 167 -15.10 19.42 -1.29
CA MET A 167 -15.68 20.64 -1.84
C MET A 167 -17.21 20.67 -1.76
N GLY A 168 -17.87 19.63 -1.23
CA GLY A 168 -19.33 19.54 -1.12
C GLY A 168 -20.04 19.33 -2.46
N ILE A 169 -19.33 18.88 -3.50
CA ILE A 169 -19.87 18.68 -4.85
C ILE A 169 -20.31 17.21 -4.98
N GLN A 170 -21.62 16.97 -4.94
CA GLN A 170 -22.20 15.62 -4.92
C GLN A 170 -22.45 15.01 -6.32
N ASP A 171 -22.43 15.83 -7.39
CA ASP A 171 -22.80 15.39 -8.74
C ASP A 171 -21.59 15.39 -9.70
N GLN A 172 -21.07 14.20 -10.00
CA GLN A 172 -19.97 13.99 -10.94
C GLN A 172 -20.40 14.04 -12.42
N LYS A 173 -21.72 14.13 -12.70
CA LYS A 173 -22.27 13.98 -14.06
C LYS A 173 -22.05 15.16 -15.01
N ASN A 174 -21.65 16.34 -14.51
CA ASN A 174 -21.65 17.58 -15.30
C ASN A 174 -20.32 18.36 -15.27
N ILE A 175 -19.19 17.74 -14.92
CA ILE A 175 -17.91 18.45 -14.88
C ILE A 175 -17.12 18.16 -16.17
N PRO A 176 -16.83 19.18 -17.01
CA PRO A 176 -16.05 18.98 -18.22
C PRO A 176 -14.65 18.45 -17.90
N ALA A 177 -14.13 17.59 -18.77
CA ALA A 177 -12.83 16.91 -18.65
C ALA A 177 -11.59 17.85 -18.65
N PHE A 178 -11.75 19.16 -18.48
CA PHE A 178 -10.69 20.15 -18.56
C PHE A 178 -10.10 20.49 -17.19
N ALA A 179 -9.44 19.52 -16.55
CA ALA A 179 -8.47 19.79 -15.49
C ALA A 179 -7.50 18.60 -15.32
N THR A 180 -7.12 17.93 -16.40
CA THR A 180 -6.02 16.95 -16.42
C THR A 180 -4.70 17.70 -16.53
N GLY A 181 -4.30 18.32 -15.42
CA GLY A 181 -3.04 19.05 -15.30
C GLY A 181 -2.36 18.78 -13.97
N PHE A 182 -2.43 17.53 -13.48
CA PHE A 182 -1.55 17.07 -12.40
C PHE A 182 -0.54 16.11 -13.02
N ASN A 183 0.60 16.65 -13.42
CA ASN A 183 1.81 15.85 -13.61
C ASN A 183 2.34 15.53 -12.21
N PHE A 184 2.36 14.25 -11.85
CA PHE A 184 3.21 13.72 -10.80
C PHE A 184 4.59 13.42 -11.37
#